data_AF-A0A4P5R5X9-F1
#
_entry.id   AF-A0A4P5R5X9-F1
#
_cell.length_a   1.000
_cell.length_b   1.000
_cell.length_c   1.000
_cell.angle_alpha   90.00
_cell.angle_beta   90.00
_cell.angle_gamma   90.00
#
_symmetry.space_group_name_H-M   'P 1'
#
loop_
_entity.id
_entity.type
_entity.pdbx_description
1 polymer ?
#
loop_
_entity_poly.entity_id
_entity_poly.type
_entity_poly.pdbx_seq_one_letter_code
_entity_poly.pdbx_strand_id
1 'polypeptide(L)'
;MFHLLRRACIVFSISLATIMSSLRADDWPEWRGKGRGGVWNETGIVERFPGAGLKIAWRTPIRCGHSGPSVADEGVFVTDFLPTEKKGAGIERALCLDEKAGKILWSTEWQADYAGISYETGPRNFINNDRGELIIADLQPDGWREFSRNAHITPDNRRGGRREFGAVNWVHPAYANNHIITRNEQEIIRASLDGADYEK
;
A
#
# COMPACT_ATOMS: atom_id res chain seq x y z
N MET A 1 75.77 16.13 22.38
CA MET A 1 75.33 14.71 22.49
C MET A 1 74.04 14.56 21.71
N PHE A 2 73.83 13.44 21.01
CA PHE A 2 72.65 13.22 20.14
C PHE A 2 71.37 12.84 20.93
N HIS A 3 70.26 12.75 20.18
CA HIS A 3 68.89 12.25 20.45
C HIS A 3 67.83 13.37 20.48
N LEU A 4 66.99 13.59 19.45
CA LEU A 4 65.91 12.75 18.85
C LEU A 4 64.73 12.44 19.78
N LEU A 5 63.56 12.99 19.44
CA LEU A 5 62.19 12.42 19.41
C LEU A 5 61.20 13.59 19.24
N ARG A 6 60.70 13.93 18.04
CA ARG A 6 59.66 13.28 17.20
C ARG A 6 58.24 13.21 17.81
N ARG A 7 57.35 14.04 17.22
CA ARG A 7 55.88 13.85 17.08
C ARG A 7 55.06 14.00 18.39
N ALA A 8 53.81 14.45 18.38
CA ALA A 8 52.86 14.52 17.25
C ALA A 8 52.05 15.82 17.18
N CYS A 9 51.81 16.32 15.96
CA CYS A 9 50.69 17.22 15.71
C CYS A 9 49.40 16.38 15.74
N ILE A 10 48.56 16.58 16.74
CA ILE A 10 47.22 15.99 16.77
C ILE A 10 46.36 16.76 15.78
N VAL A 11 46.29 16.27 14.53
CA VAL A 11 45.32 16.75 13.55
C VAL A 11 43.94 16.34 14.06
N PHE A 12 43.18 17.33 14.52
CA PHE A 12 41.83 17.13 15.05
C PHE A 12 40.86 16.91 13.88
N SER A 13 40.91 15.72 13.28
CA SER A 13 40.01 15.30 12.20
C SER A 13 38.58 15.23 12.73
N ILE A 14 37.85 16.34 12.60
CA ILE A 14 36.40 16.37 12.79
C ILE A 14 35.79 15.56 11.65
N SER A 15 35.56 14.27 11.90
CA SER A 15 34.77 13.42 11.03
C SER A 15 33.35 13.99 10.99
N LEU A 16 33.06 14.77 9.95
CA LEU A 16 31.73 15.27 9.66
C LEU A 16 30.87 14.06 9.27
N ALA A 17 30.25 13.44 10.29
CA ALA A 17 29.29 12.38 10.11
C ALA A 17 28.04 12.96 9.43
N THR A 18 28.06 13.00 8.10
CA THR A 18 26.89 13.28 7.28
C THR A 18 25.84 12.23 7.60
N ILE A 19 24.87 12.61 8.43
CA ILE A 19 23.63 11.86 8.58
C ILE A 19 22.99 11.87 7.19
N MET A 20 23.16 10.77 6.47
CA MET A 20 22.38 10.49 5.28
C MET A 20 20.96 10.22 5.76
N SER A 21 20.20 11.31 5.91
CA SER A 21 18.74 11.25 5.92
C SER A 21 18.34 10.61 4.61
N SER A 22 18.10 9.30 4.64
CA SER A 22 17.44 8.62 3.55
C SER A 22 16.13 9.35 3.30
N LEU A 23 15.87 9.70 2.04
CA LEU A 23 14.54 10.05 1.59
C LEU A 23 13.69 8.77 1.59
N ARG A 24 13.34 8.30 2.79
CA ARG A 24 12.18 7.43 2.97
C ARG A 24 10.98 8.27 2.57
N ALA A 25 10.21 7.74 1.64
CA ALA A 25 8.85 8.19 1.46
C ALA A 25 8.01 7.76 2.69
N ASP A 26 6.78 8.29 2.80
CA ASP A 26 5.99 8.08 4.01
C ASP A 26 5.51 6.61 4.10
N ASP A 27 5.99 5.90 5.14
CA ASP A 27 5.41 4.62 5.54
C ASP A 27 3.88 4.77 5.76
N TRP A 28 3.11 3.74 5.39
CA TRP A 28 1.63 3.71 5.50
C TRP A 28 1.18 2.61 6.49
N PRO A 29 1.49 2.74 7.80
CA PRO A 29 1.32 1.67 8.80
C PRO A 29 -0.11 1.51 9.35
N GLU A 30 -1.01 2.44 9.06
CA GLU A 30 -2.34 2.55 9.67
C GLU A 30 -3.46 2.63 8.63
N TRP A 31 -4.70 2.32 9.03
CA TRP A 31 -5.87 2.62 8.22
C TRP A 31 -5.99 4.14 7.99
N ARG A 32 -6.04 4.54 6.71
CA ARG A 32 -5.89 5.92 6.23
C ARG A 32 -4.50 6.55 6.48
N GLY A 33 -3.46 5.72 6.54
CA GLY A 33 -2.07 6.16 6.62
C GLY A 33 -1.69 6.74 7.98
N LYS A 34 -0.45 7.20 8.09
CA LYS A 34 0.16 7.80 9.29
C LYS A 34 -0.74 8.88 9.91
N GLY A 35 -1.20 8.68 11.14
CA GLY A 35 -2.12 9.60 11.82
C GLY A 35 -3.57 9.57 11.29
N ARG A 36 -3.91 8.59 10.44
CA ARG A 36 -5.26 8.20 10.00
C ARG A 36 -6.04 9.28 9.22
N GLY A 37 -5.35 10.34 8.80
CA GLY A 37 -5.92 11.48 8.09
C GLY A 37 -6.37 11.16 6.66
N GLY A 38 -5.79 10.14 6.02
CA GLY A 38 -5.95 9.83 4.59
C GLY A 38 -5.14 10.76 3.68
N VAL A 39 -4.21 11.50 4.27
CA VAL A 39 -3.32 12.44 3.56
C VAL A 39 -2.05 11.71 3.17
N TRP A 40 -1.67 11.85 1.90
CA TRP A 40 -0.42 11.32 1.35
C TRP A 40 0.43 12.52 0.93
N ASN A 41 1.70 12.55 1.36
CA ASN A 41 2.57 13.74 1.29
C ASN A 41 3.66 13.63 0.20
N GLU A 42 3.66 12.54 -0.57
CA GLU A 42 4.73 12.25 -1.54
C GLU A 42 4.66 13.14 -2.78
N THR A 43 5.84 13.36 -3.40
CA THR A 43 6.06 14.35 -4.45
C THR A 43 6.67 13.71 -5.69
N GLY A 44 6.36 14.27 -6.87
CA GLY A 44 6.74 13.66 -8.15
C GLY A 44 5.73 12.61 -8.64
N ILE A 45 4.60 12.48 -7.96
CA ILE A 45 3.50 11.58 -8.34
C ILE A 45 2.70 12.11 -9.55
N VAL A 46 2.03 11.22 -10.27
CA VAL A 46 1.17 11.58 -11.41
C VAL A 46 -0.03 12.46 -11.01
N GLU A 47 -0.15 13.65 -11.61
CA GLU A 47 -1.34 14.51 -11.44
C GLU A 47 -2.59 13.94 -12.14
N ARG A 48 -2.38 13.10 -13.17
CA ARG A 48 -3.43 12.40 -13.93
C ARG A 48 -2.92 11.02 -14.33
N PHE A 49 -3.78 10.01 -14.27
CA PHE A 49 -3.38 8.68 -14.72
C PHE A 49 -3.06 8.65 -16.23
N PRO A 50 -2.04 7.88 -16.66
CA PRO A 50 -1.73 7.70 -18.08
C PRO A 50 -2.90 7.05 -18.83
N GLY A 51 -3.07 7.38 -20.11
CA GLY A 51 -4.12 6.78 -20.95
C GLY A 51 -3.97 5.26 -21.21
N ALA A 52 -2.83 4.67 -20.83
CA ALA A 52 -2.59 3.23 -20.85
C ALA A 52 -2.82 2.54 -19.49
N GLY A 53 -3.25 3.28 -18.47
CA GLY A 53 -3.35 2.83 -17.09
C GLY A 53 -2.03 2.85 -16.32
N LEU A 54 -2.06 2.41 -15.06
CA LEU A 54 -0.88 2.35 -14.19
C LEU A 54 0.01 1.13 -14.50
N LYS A 55 1.32 1.36 -14.48
CA LYS A 55 2.37 0.33 -14.59
C LYS A 55 2.39 -0.54 -13.34
N ILE A 56 2.13 -1.83 -13.49
CA ILE A 56 2.22 -2.81 -12.40
C ILE A 56 3.69 -3.17 -12.19
N ALA A 57 4.19 -3.01 -10.96
CA ALA A 57 5.54 -3.40 -10.57
C ALA A 57 5.63 -4.90 -10.27
N TRP A 58 4.68 -5.44 -9.49
CA TRP A 58 4.54 -6.87 -9.22
C TRP A 58 3.10 -7.27 -8.88
N ARG A 59 2.84 -8.58 -8.93
CA ARG A 59 1.59 -9.25 -8.52
C ARG A 59 1.95 -10.51 -7.73
N THR A 60 1.31 -10.73 -6.59
CA THR A 60 1.57 -11.88 -5.72
C THR A 60 0.25 -12.58 -5.37
N PRO A 61 0.09 -13.89 -5.65
CA PRO A 61 -1.12 -14.64 -5.30
C PRO A 61 -1.32 -14.74 -3.78
N ILE A 62 -2.55 -14.46 -3.33
CA ILE A 62 -3.01 -14.58 -1.94
C ILE A 62 -4.46 -15.10 -1.92
N ARG A 63 -4.98 -15.46 -0.74
CA ARG A 63 -6.37 -15.94 -0.55
C ARG A 63 -7.33 -14.75 -0.35
N CYS A 64 -8.63 -14.99 -0.16
CA CYS A 64 -9.62 -13.94 0.12
C CYS A 64 -9.34 -13.23 1.47
N GLY A 65 -10.04 -12.14 1.79
CA GLY A 65 -9.81 -11.40 3.04
C GLY A 65 -10.33 -9.97 3.02
N HIS A 66 -10.35 -9.33 4.19
CA HIS A 66 -10.99 -8.02 4.40
C HIS A 66 -10.01 -6.90 4.82
N SER A 67 -8.77 -7.24 5.18
CA SER A 67 -7.77 -6.25 5.56
C SER A 67 -7.23 -5.50 4.34
N GLY A 68 -7.06 -4.19 4.50
CA GLY A 68 -6.19 -3.41 3.65
C GLY A 68 -4.72 -3.78 3.89
N PRO A 69 -3.85 -3.74 2.86
CA PRO A 69 -2.42 -3.78 3.11
C PRO A 69 -1.98 -2.55 3.92
N SER A 70 -0.93 -2.71 4.71
CA SER A 70 -0.18 -1.63 5.37
C SER A 70 1.29 -1.75 4.96
N VAL A 71 2.02 -0.64 4.95
CA VAL A 71 3.43 -0.59 4.55
C VAL A 71 4.27 0.03 5.66
N ALA A 72 5.33 -0.67 6.07
CA ALA A 72 6.32 -0.14 6.99
C ALA A 72 7.66 -0.88 6.81
N ASP A 73 8.78 -0.19 6.93
CA ASP A 73 10.12 -0.80 7.01
C ASP A 73 10.46 -1.75 5.83
N GLU A 74 10.09 -1.35 4.60
CA GLU A 74 10.22 -2.13 3.35
C GLU A 74 9.39 -3.44 3.30
N GLY A 75 8.47 -3.62 4.25
CA GLY A 75 7.51 -4.71 4.31
C GLY A 75 6.09 -4.27 3.95
N VAL A 76 5.39 -5.08 3.16
CA VAL A 76 3.95 -4.97 2.90
C VAL A 76 3.23 -6.03 3.72
N PHE A 77 2.46 -5.58 4.72
CA PHE A 77 1.71 -6.42 5.65
C PHE A 77 0.25 -6.51 5.23
N VAL A 78 -0.33 -7.72 5.20
CA VAL A 78 -1.74 -7.94 4.85
C VAL A 78 -2.24 -9.23 5.50
N THR A 79 -3.55 -9.39 5.69
CA THR A 79 -4.13 -10.70 6.06
C THR A 79 -4.89 -11.35 4.90
N ASP A 80 -4.84 -12.68 4.85
CA ASP A 80 -5.68 -13.50 3.96
C ASP A 80 -6.35 -14.66 4.72
N PHE A 81 -7.36 -15.27 4.12
CA PHE A 81 -8.27 -16.21 4.78
C PHE A 81 -8.57 -17.41 3.89
N LEU A 82 -8.56 -18.60 4.48
CA LEU A 82 -8.97 -19.86 3.86
C LEU A 82 -10.27 -20.35 4.54
N PRO A 83 -11.45 -20.21 3.90
CA PRO A 83 -12.71 -20.68 4.48
C PRO A 83 -12.74 -22.21 4.62
N THR A 84 -13.41 -22.69 5.65
CA THR A 84 -13.83 -24.10 5.79
C THR A 84 -15.30 -24.26 5.36
N GLU A 85 -15.83 -25.49 5.41
CA GLU A 85 -17.25 -25.77 5.15
C GLU A 85 -18.20 -25.03 6.09
N LYS A 86 -17.77 -24.73 7.33
CA LYS A 86 -18.55 -23.91 8.26
C LYS A 86 -18.44 -22.44 7.83
N LYS A 87 -19.53 -21.89 7.28
CA LYS A 87 -19.65 -20.47 6.92
C LYS A 87 -19.13 -19.55 8.02
N GLY A 88 -18.17 -18.69 7.66
CA GLY A 88 -17.53 -17.73 8.58
C GLY A 88 -16.24 -18.26 9.22
N ALA A 89 -16.09 -19.57 9.40
CA ALA A 89 -14.94 -20.16 10.04
C ALA A 89 -13.85 -20.60 9.05
N GLY A 90 -12.59 -20.40 9.40
CA GLY A 90 -11.46 -20.74 8.54
C GLY A 90 -10.10 -20.41 9.13
N ILE A 91 -9.06 -20.54 8.32
CA ILE A 91 -7.69 -20.18 8.70
C ILE A 91 -7.39 -18.78 8.17
N GLU A 92 -7.25 -17.79 9.05
CA GLU A 92 -6.68 -16.50 8.69
C GLU A 92 -5.15 -16.55 8.82
N ARG A 93 -4.45 -15.71 8.04
CA ARG A 93 -3.00 -15.57 8.05
C ARG A 93 -2.60 -14.11 8.00
N ALA A 94 -1.67 -13.69 8.85
CA ALA A 94 -0.85 -12.51 8.60
C ALA A 94 0.28 -12.87 7.64
N LEU A 95 0.52 -12.03 6.65
CA LEU A 95 1.60 -12.12 5.68
C LEU A 95 2.47 -10.85 5.76
N CYS A 96 3.78 -11.01 5.53
CA CYS A 96 4.66 -9.91 5.14
C CYS A 96 5.28 -10.24 3.78
N LEU A 97 5.19 -9.31 2.84
CA LEU A 97 5.83 -9.37 1.53
C LEU A 97 6.97 -8.33 1.47
N ASP A 98 8.04 -8.67 0.77
CA ASP A 98 9.07 -7.73 0.33
C ASP A 98 8.42 -6.66 -0.56
N GLU A 99 8.53 -5.38 -0.20
CA GLU A 99 7.83 -4.31 -0.91
C GLU A 99 8.34 -4.10 -2.35
N LYS A 100 9.61 -4.43 -2.63
CA LYS A 100 10.25 -4.18 -3.93
C LYS A 100 10.04 -5.36 -4.89
N ALA A 101 10.01 -6.58 -4.37
CA ALA A 101 9.90 -7.83 -5.15
C ALA A 101 8.55 -8.54 -5.04
N GLY A 102 7.67 -8.16 -4.10
CA GLY A 102 6.37 -8.81 -3.85
C GLY A 102 6.48 -10.20 -3.20
N LYS A 103 7.69 -10.67 -2.89
CA LYS A 103 7.95 -12.02 -2.35
C LYS A 103 7.49 -12.12 -0.90
N ILE A 104 6.66 -13.11 -0.56
CA ILE A 104 6.33 -13.43 0.83
C ILE A 104 7.63 -13.76 1.60
N LEU A 105 7.88 -13.01 2.67
CA LEU A 105 9.02 -13.16 3.58
C LEU A 105 8.67 -14.06 4.77
N TRP A 106 7.48 -13.89 5.35
CA TRP A 106 6.94 -14.74 6.41
C TRP A 106 5.41 -14.78 6.40
N SER A 107 4.86 -15.79 7.08
CA SER A 107 3.42 -15.95 7.32
C SER A 107 3.15 -16.54 8.71
N THR A 108 2.11 -16.07 9.39
CA THR A 108 1.63 -16.60 10.68
C THR A 108 0.14 -16.91 10.55
N GLU A 109 -0.31 -18.12 10.91
CA GLU A 109 -1.68 -18.61 10.67
C GLU A 109 -2.45 -18.86 11.98
N TRP A 110 -3.76 -18.60 12.01
CA TRP A 110 -4.67 -18.91 13.14
C TRP A 110 -6.08 -19.27 12.69
N GLN A 111 -6.86 -19.90 13.58
CA GLN A 111 -8.29 -20.15 13.36
C GLN A 111 -9.11 -18.87 13.64
N ALA A 112 -9.99 -18.49 12.72
CA ALA A 112 -10.87 -17.32 12.83
C ALA A 112 -12.34 -17.70 12.53
N ASP A 113 -13.28 -16.93 13.07
CA ASP A 113 -14.73 -17.05 12.80
C ASP A 113 -15.37 -15.67 12.62
N TYR A 114 -15.79 -15.37 11.39
CA TYR A 114 -16.24 -14.05 10.93
C TYR A 114 -17.77 -13.92 10.78
N ALA A 115 -18.52 -14.55 11.68
CA ALA A 115 -19.99 -14.53 11.65
C ALA A 115 -20.63 -13.17 12.05
N GLY A 116 -20.54 -12.15 11.16
CA GLY A 116 -21.47 -10.99 11.11
C GLY A 116 -20.87 -9.58 11.32
N ILE A 117 -20.23 -9.00 10.30
CA ILE A 117 -19.51 -7.69 10.37
C ILE A 117 -19.74 -6.85 9.08
N SER A 118 -19.88 -5.50 9.16
CA SER A 118 -19.92 -4.58 7.98
C SER A 118 -19.80 -3.06 8.32
N TYR A 119 -18.93 -2.26 7.66
CA TYR A 119 -18.73 -0.78 7.89
C TYR A 119 -18.17 0.04 6.68
N GLU A 120 -18.23 1.39 6.71
CA GLU A 120 -17.84 2.43 5.71
C GLU A 120 -17.49 3.79 6.43
N THR A 121 -16.87 4.91 5.96
CA THR A 121 -15.97 5.37 4.84
C THR A 121 -15.31 6.77 5.24
N GLY A 122 -14.65 7.58 4.36
CA GLY A 122 -14.01 8.90 4.72
C GLY A 122 -13.46 9.79 3.55
N PRO A 123 -12.94 11.04 3.77
CA PRO A 123 -12.81 12.12 2.73
C PRO A 123 -11.42 12.48 2.14
N ARG A 124 -11.43 13.29 1.05
CA ARG A 124 -10.36 13.67 0.06
C ARG A 124 -9.34 12.56 -0.20
N ASN A 125 -9.55 11.83 -1.29
CA ASN A 125 -9.05 10.46 -1.39
C ASN A 125 -8.51 10.12 -2.77
N PHE A 126 -7.55 9.21 -2.76
CA PHE A 126 -7.49 8.13 -3.73
C PHE A 126 -8.51 7.05 -3.30
N ILE A 127 -9.67 7.04 -3.94
CA ILE A 127 -10.78 6.11 -3.67
C ILE A 127 -10.52 4.81 -4.43
N ASN A 128 -10.35 3.68 -3.73
CA ASN A 128 -10.61 2.36 -4.33
C ASN A 128 -12.12 2.13 -4.21
N ASN A 129 -12.83 2.07 -5.34
CA ASN A 129 -14.29 1.86 -5.32
C ASN A 129 -14.64 0.38 -5.43
N ASP A 130 -15.94 0.08 -5.29
CA ASP A 130 -16.43 -1.30 -5.35
C ASP A 130 -16.16 -1.99 -6.70
N ARG A 131 -15.74 -1.28 -7.74
CA ARG A 131 -15.45 -1.82 -9.09
C ARG A 131 -13.96 -2.05 -9.36
N GLY A 132 -13.08 -1.93 -8.36
CA GLY A 132 -11.63 -2.02 -8.59
C GLY A 132 -11.08 -0.85 -9.42
N GLU A 133 -11.82 0.25 -9.47
CA GLU A 133 -11.36 1.51 -10.04
C GLU A 133 -10.70 2.33 -8.94
N LEU A 134 -9.49 2.83 -9.22
CA LEU A 134 -8.84 3.86 -8.44
C LEU A 134 -9.33 5.21 -8.97
N ILE A 135 -9.82 6.09 -8.09
CA ILE A 135 -10.32 7.42 -8.45
C ILE A 135 -9.63 8.47 -7.57
N ILE A 136 -9.00 9.47 -8.17
CA ILE A 136 -8.49 10.64 -7.44
C ILE A 136 -9.62 11.67 -7.38
N ALA A 137 -10.07 12.07 -6.18
CA ALA A 137 -11.15 13.03 -6.04
C ALA A 137 -11.14 13.88 -4.76
N ASP A 138 -11.62 15.12 -4.89
CA ASP A 138 -12.10 15.90 -3.75
C ASP A 138 -13.48 15.38 -3.34
N LEU A 139 -13.69 15.13 -2.05
CA LEU A 139 -15.03 15.10 -1.47
C LEU A 139 -15.30 16.45 -0.81
N GLN A 140 -16.43 17.07 -1.13
CA GLN A 140 -16.84 18.39 -0.64
C GLN A 140 -18.26 18.28 -0.02
N PRO A 141 -18.73 19.23 0.81
CA PRO A 141 -20.04 19.13 1.46
C PRO A 141 -21.23 19.16 0.50
N ASP A 142 -21.05 19.71 -0.70
CA ASP A 142 -22.05 19.91 -1.76
C ASP A 142 -21.92 18.90 -2.91
N GLY A 143 -20.87 18.07 -2.93
CA GLY A 143 -20.62 17.10 -4.00
C GLY A 143 -19.21 16.53 -3.99
N TRP A 144 -18.71 16.19 -5.17
CA TRP A 144 -17.37 15.65 -5.32
C TRP A 144 -16.77 16.03 -6.68
N ARG A 145 -15.44 16.16 -6.74
CA ARG A 145 -14.69 16.51 -7.96
C ARG A 145 -13.70 15.41 -8.29
N GLU A 146 -14.06 14.57 -9.26
CA GLU A 146 -13.16 13.59 -9.88
C GLU A 146 -12.10 14.30 -10.73
N PHE A 147 -10.83 13.92 -10.54
CA PHE A 147 -9.71 14.38 -11.38
C PHE A 147 -9.30 13.33 -12.43
N SER A 148 -9.31 12.06 -12.02
CA SER A 148 -8.85 10.92 -12.83
C SER A 148 -9.36 9.59 -12.25
N ARG A 149 -9.54 8.60 -13.12
CA ARG A 149 -10.01 7.24 -12.79
C ARG A 149 -9.25 6.20 -13.61
N ASN A 150 -8.86 5.10 -12.99
CA ASN A 150 -8.21 3.97 -13.66
C ASN A 150 -8.71 2.62 -13.11
N ALA A 151 -9.10 1.70 -13.99
CA ALA A 151 -9.30 0.29 -13.62
C ALA A 151 -7.92 -0.34 -13.40
N HIS A 152 -7.60 -0.71 -12.15
CA HIS A 152 -6.24 -1.12 -11.76
C HIS A 152 -6.17 -2.55 -11.20
N ILE A 153 -7.27 -3.06 -10.66
CA ILE A 153 -7.42 -4.45 -10.24
C ILE A 153 -8.79 -4.96 -10.65
N THR A 154 -8.87 -6.19 -11.15
CA THR A 154 -10.13 -6.80 -11.60
C THR A 154 -10.92 -7.30 -10.38
N PRO A 155 -12.20 -6.92 -10.22
CA PRO A 155 -13.07 -7.49 -9.21
C PRO A 155 -13.44 -8.95 -9.50
N ASP A 156 -13.47 -9.78 -8.45
CA ASP A 156 -13.72 -11.22 -8.52
C ASP A 156 -14.85 -11.72 -7.60
N ASN A 157 -15.08 -11.09 -6.45
CA ASN A 157 -16.16 -11.49 -5.53
C ASN A 157 -17.56 -11.32 -6.15
N ARG A 158 -18.39 -12.37 -6.04
CA ARG A 158 -19.74 -12.44 -6.63
C ARG A 158 -20.82 -12.07 -5.61
N ARG A 159 -21.43 -10.88 -5.77
CA ARG A 159 -22.37 -10.28 -4.79
C ARG A 159 -23.61 -11.13 -4.44
N GLY A 160 -23.94 -11.12 -3.14
CA GLY A 160 -25.31 -11.32 -2.65
C GLY A 160 -26.19 -10.11 -3.00
N GLY A 161 -27.43 -10.37 -3.40
CA GLY A 161 -28.21 -9.40 -4.20
C GLY A 161 -28.68 -8.13 -3.49
N ARG A 162 -28.05 -6.98 -3.82
CA ARG A 162 -28.67 -5.66 -4.01
C ARG A 162 -27.70 -4.71 -4.73
N ARG A 163 -28.25 -3.72 -5.45
CA ARG A 163 -27.60 -2.84 -6.46
C ARG A 163 -27.26 -3.55 -7.78
N GLU A 164 -27.27 -2.79 -8.87
CA GLU A 164 -27.31 -3.24 -10.28
C GLU A 164 -25.91 -3.57 -10.85
N PHE A 165 -24.92 -3.81 -9.98
CA PHE A 165 -23.50 -3.82 -10.34
C PHE A 165 -22.87 -5.16 -9.92
N GLY A 166 -22.05 -5.73 -10.82
CA GLY A 166 -21.60 -7.12 -10.80
C GLY A 166 -20.57 -7.51 -9.72
N ALA A 167 -19.40 -8.00 -10.16
CA ALA A 167 -18.33 -8.39 -9.25
C ALA A 167 -17.68 -7.17 -8.60
N VAL A 168 -17.19 -7.29 -7.36
CA VAL A 168 -16.70 -6.15 -6.58
C VAL A 168 -15.43 -6.37 -5.76
N ASN A 169 -14.63 -5.31 -5.59
CA ASN A 169 -13.49 -5.24 -4.67
C ASN A 169 -13.79 -4.26 -3.53
N TRP A 170 -13.63 -4.67 -2.28
CA TRP A 170 -13.96 -3.86 -1.09
C TRP A 170 -12.74 -3.37 -0.30
N VAL A 171 -11.52 -3.73 -0.71
CA VAL A 171 -10.33 -3.56 0.14
C VAL A 171 -9.78 -2.13 0.09
N HIS A 172 -9.52 -1.54 1.26
CA HIS A 172 -8.83 -0.26 1.40
C HIS A 172 -7.34 -0.42 1.05
N PRO A 173 -6.78 0.31 0.07
CA PRO A 173 -5.37 0.19 -0.33
C PRO A 173 -4.41 0.93 0.61
N ALA A 174 -3.10 0.72 0.38
CA ALA A 174 -2.03 1.55 0.91
C ALA A 174 -1.44 2.46 -0.19
N TYR A 175 -0.87 3.60 0.24
CA TYR A 175 -0.15 4.55 -0.61
C TYR A 175 1.21 4.82 0.04
N ALA A 176 2.29 4.35 -0.58
CA ALA A 176 3.64 4.45 -0.04
C ALA A 176 4.68 4.33 -1.16
N ASN A 177 5.80 5.04 -1.04
CA ASN A 177 6.98 4.95 -1.90
C ASN A 177 6.63 5.12 -3.40
N ASN A 178 5.89 6.18 -3.72
CA ASN A 178 5.30 6.52 -5.01
C ASN A 178 4.46 5.41 -5.65
N HIS A 179 3.84 4.52 -4.86
CA HIS A 179 3.02 3.41 -5.36
C HIS A 179 1.68 3.28 -4.60
N ILE A 180 0.65 2.79 -5.32
CA ILE A 180 -0.53 2.19 -4.70
C ILE A 180 -0.30 0.68 -4.53
N ILE A 181 -0.69 0.15 -3.38
CA ILE A 181 -0.74 -1.29 -3.11
C ILE A 181 -2.18 -1.66 -2.75
N THR A 182 -2.76 -2.63 -3.48
CA THR A 182 -4.14 -3.09 -3.26
C THR A 182 -4.27 -4.60 -3.51
N ARG A 183 -5.40 -5.19 -3.12
CA ARG A 183 -5.71 -6.61 -3.32
C ARG A 183 -7.17 -6.85 -3.72
N ASN A 184 -7.44 -7.99 -4.35
CA ASN A 184 -8.78 -8.58 -4.53
C ASN A 184 -8.82 -9.93 -3.76
N GLU A 185 -9.61 -10.93 -4.15
CA GLU A 185 -9.64 -12.24 -3.44
C GLU A 185 -8.56 -13.25 -3.87
N GLN A 186 -7.77 -12.94 -4.90
CA GLN A 186 -6.78 -13.84 -5.51
C GLN A 186 -5.35 -13.29 -5.54
N GLU A 187 -5.17 -11.97 -5.51
CA GLU A 187 -3.86 -11.32 -5.64
C GLU A 187 -3.75 -10.02 -4.84
N ILE A 188 -2.51 -9.68 -4.48
CA ILE A 188 -2.08 -8.34 -4.07
C ILE A 188 -1.12 -7.79 -5.12
N ILE A 189 -1.26 -6.51 -5.46
CA ILE A 189 -0.53 -5.83 -6.53
C ILE A 189 0.11 -4.54 -6.01
N ARG A 190 1.27 -4.17 -6.56
CA ARG A 190 1.91 -2.86 -6.39
C ARG A 190 1.99 -2.18 -7.75
N ALA A 191 1.40 -0.99 -7.88
CA ALA A 191 1.35 -0.22 -9.13
C ALA A 191 1.94 1.18 -8.93
N SER A 192 2.76 1.63 -9.88
CA SER A 192 3.47 2.90 -9.77
C SER A 192 2.55 4.09 -9.95
N LEU A 193 2.74 5.10 -9.11
CA LEU A 193 2.19 6.43 -9.21
C LEU A 193 3.29 7.47 -9.47
N ASP A 194 4.55 7.07 -9.63
CA ASP A 194 5.68 7.95 -9.92
C ASP A 194 5.55 8.54 -11.33
N GLY A 195 5.72 9.85 -11.48
CA GLY A 195 5.66 10.53 -12.79
C GLY A 195 6.76 10.05 -13.75
N ALA A 196 7.95 9.74 -13.24
CA ALA A 196 9.09 9.32 -14.05
C ALA A 196 8.91 7.94 -14.70
N ASP A 197 7.94 7.14 -14.24
CA ASP A 197 7.55 5.87 -14.90
C ASP A 197 6.73 6.08 -16.19
N TYR A 198 6.31 7.32 -16.48
CA TYR A 198 5.37 7.66 -17.56
C TYR A 198 5.82 8.80 -18.49
N GLU A 199 6.91 9.50 -18.15
CA GLU A 199 7.62 10.38 -19.09
C GLU A 199 8.29 9.58 -20.22
N LYS A 200 8.63 10.24 -21.33
CA LYS A 200 9.11 9.60 -22.58
C LYS A 200 10.34 10.30 -23.16
#